data_AF-A0A8T5KUD7-F1
#
_entry.id   AF-A0A8T5KUD7-F1
#
_cell.length_a   1.000
_cell.length_b   1.000
_cell.length_c   1.000
_cell.angle_alpha   90.00
_cell.angle_beta   90.00
_cell.angle_gamma   90.00
#
_symmetry.space_group_name_H-M   'P 1'
#
loop_
_entity.id
_entity.type
_entity.pdbx_description
1 polymer ?
#
loop_
_entity_poly.entity_id
_entity_poly.type
_entity_poly.pdbx_seq_one_letter_code
_entity_poly.pdbx_strand_id
1 'polypeptide(L)'
;MEKKLTLLIFVLAIACTFALAASGFDSHIKKVPTQFSEEPSTTPASECGNNICEQTSGIATIFFQDREIVNGVEVYVTFIGPGMVGVSIWPGYYHTFSEAGESFVTEDNKQIYLNDFTYDYDDYHDSHATLTVYQGENYETCEEDCACVDTDDGEFPLVLGEILRQGQRHSSDSCYTGIHVAEWFCDEQGYGDFTLANCRDFGDDYFCDNGACVEFPLPRECGNNVCEQTSETKTMYFQETDFVNHVKIYVTYIGPGMVTTQTDGEWPHTFLNTGESFITENGAQVYLNDFTYDYDDYHDSHATLTVYQGENYESCGDCTCVDTDGGEFPITLGQILLSGTLSNEDDCYGPYTITEYSCSEGAMQSTMINCRDFGENYWCFYGYCREFLM
;
A
#
# COMPACT_ATOMS: atom_id res chain seq x y z
N MET A 1 21.27 53.83 -35.44
CA MET A 1 22.12 52.68 -35.04
C MET A 1 21.36 51.65 -34.22
N GLU A 2 20.34 52.06 -33.45
CA GLU A 2 19.59 51.16 -32.54
C GLU A 2 18.79 50.05 -33.23
N LYS A 3 18.18 50.28 -34.40
CA LYS A 3 17.36 49.23 -35.07
C LYS A 3 18.15 48.02 -35.57
N LYS A 4 19.48 48.13 -35.75
CA LYS A 4 20.32 47.00 -36.17
C LYS A 4 20.75 46.12 -35.00
N LEU A 5 20.76 46.66 -33.78
CA LEU A 5 21.15 45.92 -32.58
C LEU A 5 20.02 44.99 -32.11
N THR A 6 18.76 45.43 -32.23
CA THR A 6 17.60 44.63 -31.84
C THR A 6 17.42 43.40 -32.74
N LEU A 7 17.69 43.53 -34.04
CA LEU A 7 17.59 42.41 -34.98
C LEU A 7 18.67 41.34 -34.73
N LEU A 8 19.88 41.78 -34.31
CA LEU A 8 20.98 40.87 -34.01
C LEU A 8 20.70 40.04 -32.73
N ILE A 9 20.10 40.66 -31.72
CA ILE A 9 19.73 39.98 -30.46
C ILE A 9 18.62 38.95 -30.70
N PHE A 10 17.64 39.27 -31.55
CA PHE A 10 16.55 38.33 -31.90
C PHE A 10 17.06 37.11 -32.68
N VAL A 11 18.01 37.31 -33.60
CA VAL A 11 18.62 36.21 -34.37
C VAL A 11 19.51 35.32 -33.48
N LEU A 12 20.22 35.91 -32.52
CA LEU A 12 21.02 35.16 -31.54
C LEU A 12 20.15 34.35 -30.56
N ALA A 13 19.02 34.90 -30.11
CA ALA A 13 18.09 34.18 -29.23
C ALA A 13 17.47 32.96 -29.93
N ILE A 14 17.08 33.09 -31.21
CA ILE A 14 16.52 31.99 -31.99
C ILE A 14 17.58 30.91 -32.28
N ALA A 15 18.84 31.30 -32.54
CA ALA A 15 19.93 30.35 -32.75
C ALA A 15 20.28 29.53 -31.49
N CYS A 16 20.15 30.11 -30.29
CA CYS A 16 20.36 29.37 -29.04
C CYS A 16 19.26 28.34 -28.75
N THR A 17 18.01 28.61 -29.12
CA THR A 17 16.92 27.62 -28.98
C THR A 17 17.06 26.42 -29.91
N PHE A 18 17.67 26.57 -31.09
CA PHE A 18 17.93 25.43 -31.99
C PHE A 18 19.18 24.63 -31.60
N ALA A 19 20.12 25.21 -30.87
CA ALA A 19 21.31 24.49 -30.39
C ALA A 19 21.02 23.56 -29.20
N LEU A 20 20.03 23.89 -28.37
CA LEU A 20 19.61 23.07 -27.22
C LEU A 20 18.70 21.88 -27.60
N ALA A 21 18.09 21.90 -28.77
CA ALA A 21 17.31 20.77 -29.30
C ALA A 21 18.17 19.72 -30.03
N ALA A 22 19.47 19.97 -30.20
CA ALA A 22 20.39 19.10 -30.96
C ALA A 22 21.46 18.41 -30.10
N SER A 23 21.53 18.67 -28.79
CA SER A 23 22.29 17.84 -27.87
C SER A 23 21.43 16.63 -27.51
N GLY A 24 21.60 15.56 -28.30
CA GLY A 24 20.96 14.28 -28.07
C GLY A 24 21.18 13.81 -26.64
N PHE A 25 20.08 13.42 -26.01
CA PHE A 25 20.11 12.40 -24.96
C PHE A 25 20.73 11.16 -25.58
N ASP A 26 22.00 10.92 -25.27
CA ASP A 26 22.66 9.64 -25.49
C ASP A 26 22.07 8.70 -24.42
N SER A 27 20.92 8.11 -24.73
CA SER A 27 20.42 6.99 -23.94
C SER A 27 21.44 5.88 -24.10
N HIS A 28 22.26 5.66 -23.08
CA HIS A 28 23.00 4.42 -22.91
C HIS A 28 22.01 3.27 -22.72
N ILE A 29 21.33 2.88 -23.80
CA ILE A 29 20.73 1.57 -23.95
C ILE A 29 21.91 0.63 -24.02
N LYS A 30 22.33 0.13 -22.85
CA LYS A 30 23.17 -1.03 -22.76
C LYS A 30 22.33 -2.16 -23.37
N LYS A 31 22.62 -2.54 -24.61
CA LYS A 31 22.09 -3.77 -25.19
C LYS A 31 22.59 -4.91 -24.31
N VAL A 32 21.73 -5.36 -23.39
CA VAL A 32 21.89 -6.66 -22.75
C VAL A 32 21.77 -7.70 -23.86
N PRO A 33 22.63 -8.73 -23.89
CA PRO A 33 22.52 -9.77 -24.91
C PRO A 33 21.22 -10.53 -24.68
N THR A 34 20.22 -10.30 -25.53
CA THR A 34 19.10 -11.24 -25.72
C THR A 34 19.70 -12.56 -26.20
N GLN A 35 19.86 -13.53 -25.30
CA GLN A 35 19.97 -14.92 -25.69
C GLN A 35 18.58 -15.41 -26.06
N PHE A 36 18.22 -15.27 -27.33
CA PHE A 36 17.16 -16.08 -27.90
C PHE A 36 17.66 -17.53 -27.92
N SER A 37 17.15 -18.36 -27.01
CA SER A 37 17.15 -19.80 -27.19
C SER A 37 16.05 -20.15 -28.18
N GLU A 38 16.34 -20.03 -29.48
CA GLU A 38 15.53 -20.64 -30.53
C GLU A 38 15.74 -22.16 -30.49
N GLU A 39 14.90 -22.88 -29.76
CA GLU A 39 14.37 -24.18 -30.21
C GLU A 39 12.97 -24.38 -29.59
N PRO A 40 11.89 -24.47 -30.38
CA PRO A 40 10.61 -24.94 -29.87
C PRO A 40 10.77 -26.41 -29.48
N SER A 41 10.80 -26.68 -28.17
CA SER A 41 10.70 -28.03 -27.62
C SER A 41 9.33 -28.61 -27.98
N THR A 42 9.28 -29.43 -29.03
CA THR A 42 8.13 -30.29 -29.33
C THR A 42 8.26 -31.57 -28.50
N THR A 43 7.60 -31.60 -27.34
CA THR A 43 7.45 -32.85 -26.58
C THR A 43 6.45 -33.75 -27.31
N PRO A 44 6.72 -35.05 -27.52
CA PRO A 44 5.80 -35.92 -28.25
C PRO A 44 4.52 -36.13 -27.45
N ALA A 45 3.40 -35.81 -28.08
CA ALA A 45 2.06 -36.10 -27.58
C ALA A 45 1.84 -37.62 -27.48
N SER A 46 1.71 -38.12 -26.26
CA SER A 46 0.87 -39.28 -25.99
C SER A 46 -0.11 -38.88 -24.90
N GLU A 47 -1.39 -38.82 -25.30
CA GLU A 47 -2.59 -38.59 -24.47
C GLU A 47 -3.09 -37.14 -24.34
N CYS A 48 -3.25 -36.43 -25.47
CA CYS A 48 -4.28 -35.38 -25.60
C CYS A 48 -5.28 -35.78 -26.69
N GLY A 49 -6.57 -35.79 -26.37
CA GLY A 49 -7.63 -36.09 -27.30
C GLY A 49 -7.86 -34.95 -28.30
N ASN A 50 -7.52 -35.19 -29.58
CA ASN A 50 -8.03 -34.60 -30.83
C ASN A 50 -8.31 -33.08 -31.00
N ASN A 51 -8.08 -32.20 -30.03
CA ASN A 51 -8.06 -30.75 -30.25
C ASN A 51 -6.62 -30.25 -30.14
N ILE A 52 -6.03 -29.86 -31.28
CA ILE A 52 -4.75 -29.17 -31.29
C ILE A 52 -5.03 -27.73 -30.85
N CYS A 53 -4.70 -27.41 -29.60
CA CYS A 53 -4.72 -26.06 -29.07
C CYS A 53 -3.31 -25.48 -29.21
N GLU A 54 -3.13 -24.48 -30.06
CA GLU A 54 -1.89 -23.69 -30.09
C GLU A 54 -1.95 -22.67 -28.94
N GLN A 55 -1.34 -23.01 -27.80
CA GLN A 55 -1.08 -22.04 -26.73
C GLN A 55 0.33 -21.49 -26.93
N THR A 56 0.45 -20.16 -27.01
CA THR A 56 1.75 -19.49 -27.03
C THR A 56 2.02 -18.91 -25.65
N SER A 57 3.12 -19.31 -25.02
CA SER A 57 3.60 -18.76 -23.76
C SER A 57 4.90 -18.00 -23.97
N GLY A 58 5.06 -16.87 -23.30
CA GLY A 58 6.27 -16.05 -23.31
C GLY A 58 6.70 -15.80 -21.88
N ILE A 59 7.99 -15.99 -21.60
CA ILE A 59 8.57 -15.70 -20.28
C ILE A 59 9.45 -14.48 -20.45
N ALA A 60 9.33 -13.53 -19.54
CA ALA A 60 10.18 -12.34 -19.49
C ALA A 60 10.63 -12.05 -18.07
N THR A 61 11.88 -11.61 -17.94
CA THR A 61 12.42 -11.06 -16.70
C THR A 61 12.53 -9.56 -16.88
N ILE A 62 11.61 -8.84 -16.24
CA ILE A 62 11.46 -7.39 -16.37
C ILE A 62 12.14 -6.74 -15.17
N PHE A 63 13.10 -5.86 -15.43
CA PHE A 63 13.76 -5.07 -14.40
C PHE A 63 12.89 -3.89 -13.97
N PHE A 64 13.15 -3.36 -12.78
CA PHE A 64 12.35 -2.25 -12.26
C PHE A 64 12.34 -1.05 -13.20
N GLN A 65 11.13 -0.51 -13.42
CA GLN A 65 10.85 0.60 -14.35
C GLN A 65 11.16 0.32 -15.82
N ASP A 66 11.45 -0.92 -16.19
CA ASP A 66 11.55 -1.32 -17.58
C ASP A 66 10.19 -1.73 -18.16
N ARG A 67 10.09 -1.60 -19.48
CA ARG A 67 8.94 -2.05 -20.28
C ARG A 67 9.40 -3.18 -21.18
N GLU A 68 8.64 -4.26 -21.19
CA GLU A 68 8.93 -5.39 -22.06
C GLU A 68 7.68 -5.83 -22.84
N ILE A 69 7.88 -6.30 -24.08
CA ILE A 69 6.80 -6.83 -24.91
C ILE A 69 6.88 -8.35 -24.87
N VAL A 70 5.96 -8.98 -24.15
CA VAL A 70 5.87 -10.44 -23.99
C VAL A 70 4.67 -10.93 -24.78
N ASN A 71 4.88 -11.73 -25.83
CA ASN A 71 3.80 -12.20 -26.72
C ASN A 71 2.89 -11.06 -27.24
N GLY A 72 3.49 -9.93 -27.62
CA GLY A 72 2.74 -8.78 -28.14
C GLY A 72 1.97 -7.98 -27.07
N VAL A 73 2.22 -8.27 -25.79
CA VAL A 73 1.66 -7.56 -24.63
C VAL A 73 2.74 -6.68 -24.02
N GLU A 74 2.52 -5.37 -23.94
CA GLU A 74 3.45 -4.47 -23.25
C GLU A 74 3.19 -4.55 -21.74
N VAL A 75 4.19 -5.01 -21.00
CA VAL A 75 4.17 -5.22 -19.55
C VAL A 75 5.15 -4.26 -18.90
N TYR A 76 4.73 -3.65 -17.80
CA TYR A 76 5.52 -2.72 -17.01
C TYR A 76 5.51 -3.16 -15.54
N VAL A 77 6.69 -3.21 -14.92
CA VAL A 77 6.84 -3.66 -13.53
C VAL A 77 7.27 -2.50 -12.64
N THR A 78 6.53 -2.31 -11.55
CA THR A 78 6.77 -1.30 -10.51
C THR A 78 6.81 -1.98 -9.15
N PHE A 79 7.89 -1.83 -8.38
CA PHE A 79 7.89 -2.21 -6.97
C PHE A 79 7.10 -1.17 -6.16
N ILE A 80 6.12 -1.64 -5.40
CA ILE A 80 5.26 -0.79 -4.55
C ILE A 80 5.82 -0.73 -3.13
N GLY A 81 6.50 -1.79 -2.69
CA GLY A 81 7.15 -1.89 -1.39
C GLY A 81 7.92 -3.20 -1.23
N PRO A 82 8.53 -3.43 -0.06
CA PRO A 82 9.19 -4.71 0.24
C PRO A 82 8.19 -5.86 0.11
N GLY A 83 8.45 -6.80 -0.80
CA GLY A 83 7.58 -7.95 -1.01
C GLY A 83 6.40 -7.73 -1.95
N MET A 84 6.24 -6.55 -2.56
CA MET A 84 5.10 -6.28 -3.47
C MET A 84 5.53 -5.77 -4.84
N VAL A 85 4.94 -6.36 -5.88
CA VAL A 85 5.20 -6.02 -7.27
C VAL A 85 3.91 -5.62 -7.97
N GLY A 86 3.81 -4.34 -8.35
CA GLY A 86 2.81 -3.86 -9.28
C GLY A 86 3.17 -4.19 -10.72
N VAL A 87 2.25 -4.77 -11.47
CA VAL A 87 2.38 -5.07 -12.90
C VAL A 87 1.29 -4.32 -13.65
N SER A 88 1.69 -3.38 -14.49
CA SER A 88 0.78 -2.75 -15.46
C SER A 88 0.87 -3.47 -16.81
N ILE A 89 -0.27 -3.82 -17.39
CA ILE A 89 -0.36 -4.29 -18.77
C ILE A 89 -1.01 -3.21 -19.62
N TRP A 90 -0.34 -2.82 -20.70
CA TRP A 90 -0.93 -1.87 -21.64
C TRP A 90 -1.79 -2.59 -22.70
N PRO A 91 -3.00 -2.07 -22.99
CA PRO A 91 -3.61 -0.86 -22.44
C PRO A 91 -4.48 -1.13 -21.19
N GLY A 92 -4.12 -0.52 -20.06
CA GLY A 92 -5.08 -0.16 -19.00
C GLY A 92 -5.26 -1.13 -17.84
N TYR A 93 -4.52 -2.24 -17.74
CA TYR A 93 -4.61 -3.13 -16.59
C TYR A 93 -3.49 -2.86 -15.60
N TYR A 94 -3.81 -2.95 -14.31
CA TYR A 94 -2.85 -2.89 -13.23
C TYR A 94 -3.22 -3.95 -12.20
N HIS A 95 -2.26 -4.77 -11.81
CA HIS A 95 -2.43 -5.77 -10.77
C HIS A 95 -1.24 -5.71 -9.82
N THR A 96 -1.48 -5.94 -8.53
CA THR A 96 -0.41 -6.00 -7.53
C THR A 96 -0.27 -7.43 -7.08
N PHE A 97 0.94 -7.95 -7.21
CA PHE A 97 1.30 -9.25 -6.70
C PHE A 97 1.97 -9.11 -5.33
N SER A 98 1.59 -9.98 -4.41
CA SER A 98 2.13 -10.06 -3.04
C SER A 98 3.03 -11.27 -2.82
N GLU A 99 2.89 -12.31 -3.66
CA GLU A 99 3.72 -13.51 -3.59
C GLU A 99 3.97 -14.13 -4.98
N ALA A 100 5.12 -14.82 -5.10
CA ALA A 100 5.41 -15.62 -6.28
C ALA A 100 4.45 -16.82 -6.35
N GLY A 101 3.91 -17.09 -7.54
CA GLY A 101 2.91 -18.12 -7.77
C GLY A 101 1.49 -17.59 -8.00
N GLU A 102 1.26 -16.31 -7.70
CA GLU A 102 0.03 -15.62 -8.05
C GLU A 102 -0.11 -15.44 -9.57
N SER A 103 -1.37 -15.37 -10.03
CA SER A 103 -1.69 -15.07 -11.42
C SER A 103 -3.00 -14.32 -11.54
N PHE A 104 -3.13 -13.49 -12.56
CA PHE A 104 -4.41 -12.89 -12.92
C PHE A 104 -4.68 -13.04 -14.41
N VAL A 105 -5.95 -12.94 -14.79
CA VAL A 105 -6.41 -13.03 -16.18
C VAL A 105 -6.97 -11.67 -16.59
N THR A 106 -6.58 -11.16 -17.75
CA THR A 106 -7.11 -9.93 -18.34
C THR A 106 -8.41 -10.19 -19.10
N GLU A 107 -9.22 -9.15 -19.35
CA GLU A 107 -10.48 -9.30 -20.13
C GLU A 107 -10.26 -9.84 -21.56
N ASP A 108 -9.05 -9.66 -22.11
CA ASP A 108 -8.67 -10.22 -23.41
C ASP A 108 -8.03 -11.63 -23.30
N ASN A 109 -8.33 -12.34 -22.20
CA ASN A 109 -7.95 -13.73 -21.93
C ASN A 109 -6.43 -13.97 -21.93
N LYS A 110 -5.65 -13.03 -21.41
CA LYS A 110 -4.22 -13.24 -21.15
C LYS A 110 -4.03 -13.52 -19.68
N GLN A 111 -3.40 -14.64 -19.34
CA GLN A 111 -3.03 -14.96 -17.98
C GLN A 111 -1.60 -14.49 -17.79
N ILE A 112 -1.40 -13.65 -16.79
CA ILE A 112 -0.09 -13.25 -16.31
C ILE A 112 0.16 -13.97 -15.01
N TYR A 113 1.26 -14.72 -14.97
CA TYR A 113 1.71 -15.47 -13.81
C TYR A 113 3.03 -14.89 -13.30
N LEU A 114 3.10 -14.54 -12.01
CA LEU A 114 4.34 -14.12 -11.38
C LEU A 114 5.14 -15.36 -10.96
N ASN A 115 6.19 -15.69 -11.72
CA ASN A 115 7.02 -16.85 -11.40
C ASN A 115 7.89 -16.61 -10.18
N ASP A 116 8.47 -15.41 -10.10
CA ASP A 116 9.41 -15.01 -9.06
C ASP A 116 9.57 -13.49 -9.08
N PHE A 117 9.95 -12.91 -7.95
CA PHE A 117 10.45 -11.55 -7.90
C PHE A 117 11.57 -11.45 -6.88
N THR A 118 12.58 -10.66 -7.22
CA THR A 118 13.67 -10.31 -6.32
C THR A 118 13.65 -8.81 -6.13
N TYR A 119 13.61 -8.38 -4.87
CA TYR A 119 13.81 -7.00 -4.48
C TYR A 119 15.15 -6.88 -3.78
N ASP A 120 16.09 -6.16 -4.40
CA ASP A 120 17.37 -5.81 -3.81
C ASP A 120 17.27 -4.39 -3.24
N TYR A 121 17.39 -4.30 -1.90
CA TYR A 121 17.27 -3.03 -1.18
C TYR A 121 18.48 -2.13 -1.43
N ASP A 122 19.67 -2.70 -1.58
CA ASP A 122 20.92 -1.96 -1.72
C ASP A 122 21.15 -1.49 -3.16
N ASP A 123 20.62 -2.22 -4.15
CA ASP A 123 20.65 -1.83 -5.56
C ASP A 123 19.32 -2.10 -6.26
N TYR A 124 18.45 -1.08 -6.31
CA TYR A 124 17.16 -1.20 -6.98
C TYR A 124 17.26 -1.56 -8.48
N HIS A 125 18.43 -1.41 -9.11
CA HIS A 125 18.64 -1.82 -10.49
C HIS A 125 18.74 -3.35 -10.67
N ASP A 126 19.05 -4.09 -9.60
CA ASP A 126 19.07 -5.56 -9.61
C ASP A 126 17.71 -6.16 -9.24
N SER A 127 16.76 -5.31 -8.82
CA SER A 127 15.38 -5.72 -8.57
C SER A 127 14.65 -6.06 -9.88
N HIS A 128 14.04 -7.24 -9.93
CA HIS A 128 13.38 -7.75 -11.12
C HIS A 128 12.21 -8.67 -10.76
N ALA A 129 11.27 -8.80 -11.69
CA ALA A 129 10.19 -9.77 -11.64
C ALA A 129 10.23 -10.65 -12.89
N THR A 130 10.01 -11.95 -12.71
CA THR A 130 9.91 -12.89 -13.84
C THR A 130 8.45 -13.26 -14.05
N LEU A 131 7.89 -12.86 -15.18
CA LEU A 131 6.48 -13.05 -15.54
C LEU A 131 6.35 -14.05 -16.69
N THR A 132 5.34 -14.92 -16.61
CA THR A 132 4.89 -15.73 -17.74
C THR A 132 3.58 -15.18 -18.26
N VAL A 133 3.53 -14.85 -19.55
CA VAL A 133 2.32 -14.38 -20.22
C VAL A 133 1.83 -15.48 -21.15
N TYR A 134 0.67 -16.03 -20.82
CA TYR A 134 -0.03 -17.00 -21.65
C TYR A 134 -1.00 -16.26 -22.57
N GLN A 135 -0.89 -16.51 -23.88
CA GLN A 135 -1.80 -16.00 -24.89
C GLN A 135 -2.44 -17.19 -25.61
N GLY A 136 -3.75 -17.37 -25.44
CA GLY A 136 -4.52 -18.42 -26.09
C GLY A 136 -6.01 -18.34 -25.75
N GLU A 137 -6.86 -18.65 -26.74
CA GLU A 137 -8.33 -18.62 -26.61
C GLU A 137 -8.91 -19.78 -25.78
N ASN A 138 -8.08 -20.71 -25.34
CA ASN A 138 -8.49 -21.83 -24.52
C ASN A 138 -7.50 -21.97 -23.37
N TYR A 139 -7.75 -21.30 -22.25
CA TYR A 139 -7.53 -22.02 -20.99
C TYR A 139 -8.38 -23.26 -21.10
N GLU A 140 -7.85 -24.43 -20.75
CA GLU A 140 -8.74 -25.55 -20.45
C GLU A 140 -9.78 -24.97 -19.50
N THR A 141 -11.01 -24.79 -20.02
CA THR A 141 -12.19 -24.86 -19.18
C THR A 141 -11.96 -26.15 -18.44
N CYS A 142 -11.64 -26.07 -17.15
CA CYS A 142 -11.40 -27.25 -16.33
C CYS A 142 -12.72 -28.00 -16.29
N GLU A 143 -12.98 -28.82 -17.32
CA GLU A 143 -14.31 -29.35 -17.57
C GLU A 143 -14.71 -30.34 -16.48
N GLU A 144 -13.79 -30.79 -15.61
CA GLU A 144 -14.15 -31.75 -14.56
C GLU A 144 -13.57 -31.57 -13.14
N ASP A 145 -12.61 -30.67 -12.80
CA ASP A 145 -12.09 -30.67 -11.40
C ASP A 145 -11.35 -29.40 -10.86
N CYS A 146 -11.48 -28.22 -11.48
CA CYS A 146 -10.99 -26.98 -10.84
C CYS A 146 -12.11 -26.36 -10.02
N ALA A 147 -12.47 -27.00 -8.90
CA ALA A 147 -13.36 -26.38 -7.93
C ALA A 147 -12.63 -25.17 -7.31
N CYS A 148 -12.94 -23.98 -7.80
CA CYS A 148 -12.81 -22.76 -7.02
C CYS A 148 -13.75 -22.92 -5.82
N VAL A 149 -13.18 -22.83 -4.62
CA VAL A 149 -13.94 -22.84 -3.37
C VAL A 149 -13.70 -21.50 -2.71
N ASP A 150 -14.78 -20.77 -2.54
CA ASP A 150 -14.81 -19.53 -1.79
C ASP A 150 -15.11 -19.84 -0.32
N THR A 151 -14.36 -19.29 0.63
CA THR A 151 -14.53 -19.64 2.04
C THR A 151 -15.63 -18.86 2.75
N ASP A 152 -16.08 -17.74 2.20
CA ASP A 152 -17.17 -16.94 2.77
C ASP A 152 -18.48 -17.00 1.97
N ASP A 153 -18.50 -17.85 0.92
CA ASP A 153 -19.62 -18.13 0.02
C ASP A 153 -19.96 -17.01 -1.00
N GLY A 154 -19.05 -16.09 -1.32
CA GLY A 154 -19.22 -15.19 -2.49
C GLY A 154 -18.71 -13.77 -2.28
N GLU A 155 -19.47 -12.79 -2.73
CA GLU A 155 -19.15 -11.37 -2.54
C GLU A 155 -19.61 -10.89 -1.14
N PHE A 156 -18.89 -11.26 -0.09
CA PHE A 156 -19.20 -10.96 1.31
C PHE A 156 -18.14 -10.11 2.02
N PRO A 157 -17.98 -8.83 1.64
CA PRO A 157 -16.89 -7.97 2.12
C PRO A 157 -16.95 -7.62 3.61
N LEU A 158 -17.93 -8.09 4.38
CA LEU A 158 -17.99 -7.97 5.84
C LEU A 158 -17.29 -9.15 6.55
N VAL A 159 -16.89 -10.18 5.82
CA VAL A 159 -16.24 -11.39 6.30
C VAL A 159 -14.91 -11.49 5.56
N LEU A 160 -13.88 -12.01 6.23
CA LEU A 160 -12.63 -12.31 5.55
C LEU A 160 -12.77 -13.65 4.80
N GLY A 161 -12.69 -13.60 3.49
CA GLY A 161 -12.70 -14.69 2.55
C GLY A 161 -11.33 -14.98 1.90
N GLU A 162 -11.26 -16.18 1.31
CA GLU A 162 -10.18 -16.64 0.47
C GLU A 162 -10.72 -17.59 -0.60
N ILE A 163 -10.10 -17.52 -1.78
CA ILE A 163 -10.33 -18.48 -2.85
C ILE A 163 -9.31 -19.61 -2.72
N LEU A 164 -9.82 -20.84 -2.66
CA LEU A 164 -9.03 -22.06 -2.75
C LEU A 164 -9.19 -22.68 -4.13
N ARG A 165 -8.08 -23.06 -4.77
CA ARG A 165 -8.06 -23.92 -5.95
C ARG A 165 -7.38 -25.23 -5.60
N GLN A 166 -8.10 -26.34 -5.80
CA GLN A 166 -7.59 -27.69 -5.44
C GLN A 166 -7.15 -27.79 -3.97
N GLY A 167 -7.81 -27.03 -3.08
CA GLY A 167 -7.50 -27.00 -1.65
C GLY A 167 -6.24 -26.22 -1.26
N GLN A 168 -5.63 -25.48 -2.20
CA GLN A 168 -4.57 -24.52 -1.91
C GLN A 168 -5.09 -23.10 -2.03
N ARG A 169 -4.65 -22.21 -1.13
CA ARG A 169 -4.95 -20.78 -1.19
C ARG A 169 -4.44 -20.23 -2.52
N HIS A 170 -5.33 -19.56 -3.25
CA HIS A 170 -5.04 -18.89 -4.51
C HIS A 170 -5.05 -17.38 -4.36
N SER A 171 -6.04 -16.84 -3.63
CA SER A 171 -6.18 -15.42 -3.33
C SER A 171 -6.95 -15.25 -2.01
N SER A 172 -6.83 -14.10 -1.36
CA SER A 172 -7.52 -13.76 -0.11
C SER A 172 -7.95 -12.32 -0.17
N ASP A 173 -9.07 -12.00 0.49
CA ASP A 173 -9.53 -10.62 0.56
C ASP A 173 -8.48 -9.74 1.19
N SER A 174 -8.41 -8.51 0.68
CA SER A 174 -7.35 -7.59 1.07
C SER A 174 -7.84 -6.16 1.07
N CYS A 175 -7.30 -5.38 2.01
CA CYS A 175 -7.58 -3.96 2.05
C CYS A 175 -6.81 -3.23 0.95
N TYR A 176 -7.54 -2.82 -0.09
CA TYR A 176 -6.99 -2.01 -1.17
C TYR A 176 -6.76 -0.57 -0.71
N THR A 177 -7.69 -0.03 0.09
CA THR A 177 -7.56 1.24 0.82
C THR A 177 -8.23 1.09 2.18
N GLY A 178 -8.07 2.06 3.09
CA GLY A 178 -8.78 2.02 4.38
C GLY A 178 -10.31 2.02 4.29
N ILE A 179 -10.92 2.20 3.11
CA ILE A 179 -12.38 2.09 2.92
C ILE A 179 -12.78 1.15 1.77
N HIS A 180 -11.85 0.44 1.15
CA HIS A 180 -12.17 -0.52 0.07
C HIS A 180 -11.53 -1.88 0.34
N VAL A 181 -12.34 -2.93 0.28
CA VAL A 181 -11.92 -4.33 0.25
C VAL A 181 -11.83 -4.76 -1.23
N ALA A 182 -10.71 -5.39 -1.60
CA ALA A 182 -10.64 -6.24 -2.78
C ALA A 182 -11.12 -7.63 -2.37
N GLU A 183 -12.36 -7.92 -2.71
CA GLU A 183 -13.12 -9.12 -2.36
C GLU A 183 -12.92 -10.17 -3.46
N TRP A 184 -12.32 -11.29 -3.13
CA TRP A 184 -12.05 -12.39 -4.03
C TRP A 184 -13.10 -13.49 -3.87
N PHE A 185 -13.83 -13.79 -4.95
CA PHE A 185 -14.90 -14.78 -4.92
C PHE A 185 -14.82 -15.77 -6.09
N CYS A 186 -15.57 -16.87 -5.98
CA CYS A 186 -15.75 -17.81 -7.10
C CYS A 186 -16.99 -17.47 -7.94
N ASP A 187 -16.82 -17.26 -9.25
CA ASP A 187 -17.91 -17.00 -10.18
C ASP A 187 -18.80 -18.24 -10.44
N GLU A 188 -19.92 -18.05 -11.15
CA GLU A 188 -20.86 -19.14 -11.49
C GLU A 188 -20.23 -20.26 -12.35
N GLN A 189 -19.12 -19.96 -13.02
CA GLN A 189 -18.36 -20.88 -13.86
C GLN A 189 -17.26 -21.61 -13.06
N GLY A 190 -17.06 -21.26 -11.79
CA GLY A 190 -16.05 -21.85 -10.92
C GLY A 190 -14.66 -21.27 -11.13
N TYR A 191 -14.54 -20.06 -11.67
CA TYR A 191 -13.29 -19.30 -11.72
C TYR A 191 -13.22 -18.31 -10.55
N GLY A 192 -12.00 -18.04 -10.10
CA GLY A 192 -11.78 -16.95 -9.16
C GLY A 192 -11.85 -15.61 -9.88
N ASP A 193 -12.62 -14.69 -9.32
CA ASP A 193 -12.78 -13.29 -9.74
C ASP A 193 -12.66 -12.38 -8.51
N PHE A 194 -12.67 -11.07 -8.71
CA PHE A 194 -12.71 -10.12 -7.59
C PHE A 194 -13.57 -8.90 -7.87
N THR A 195 -14.06 -8.29 -6.79
CA THR A 195 -14.76 -7.01 -6.82
C THR A 195 -14.15 -6.04 -5.82
N LEU A 196 -14.32 -4.73 -6.05
CA LEU A 196 -13.94 -3.71 -5.09
C LEU A 196 -15.18 -3.25 -4.33
N ALA A 197 -15.30 -3.68 -3.08
CA ALA A 197 -16.39 -3.28 -2.20
C ALA A 197 -15.99 -2.02 -1.42
N ASN A 198 -16.88 -1.02 -1.37
CA ASN A 198 -16.70 0.16 -0.54
C ASN A 198 -17.31 -0.09 0.84
N CYS A 199 -16.49 -0.08 1.89
CA CYS A 199 -16.96 -0.35 3.25
C CYS A 199 -18.00 0.66 3.73
N ARG A 200 -18.04 1.87 3.16
CA ARG A 200 -19.05 2.88 3.50
C ARG A 200 -20.46 2.48 3.05
N ASP A 201 -20.62 1.53 2.14
CA ASP A 201 -21.94 1.01 1.75
C ASP A 201 -22.62 0.24 2.90
N PHE A 202 -21.85 -0.21 3.90
CA PHE A 202 -22.34 -0.87 5.10
C PHE A 202 -22.58 0.10 6.28
N GLY A 203 -21.96 1.28 6.25
CA GLY A 203 -22.15 2.36 7.21
C GLY A 203 -20.98 3.34 7.26
N ASP A 204 -21.23 4.55 7.75
CA ASP A 204 -20.21 5.60 7.88
C ASP A 204 -19.10 5.26 8.90
N ASP A 205 -19.32 4.24 9.74
CA ASP A 205 -18.35 3.75 10.72
C ASP A 205 -17.60 2.50 10.23
N TYR A 206 -17.87 2.00 9.01
CA TYR A 206 -17.20 0.82 8.48
C TYR A 206 -15.96 1.21 7.67
N PHE A 207 -14.86 0.50 7.91
CA PHE A 207 -13.57 0.69 7.24
C PHE A 207 -12.98 -0.68 6.93
N CYS A 208 -12.01 -0.72 6.01
CA CYS A 208 -11.34 -1.96 5.69
C CYS A 208 -10.28 -2.27 6.75
N ASP A 209 -10.38 -3.43 7.37
CA ASP A 209 -9.37 -4.00 8.26
C ASP A 209 -9.19 -5.49 7.96
N ASN A 210 -7.94 -5.93 7.87
CA ASN A 210 -7.57 -7.32 7.62
C ASN A 210 -8.37 -8.01 6.49
N GLY A 211 -8.59 -7.30 5.37
CA GLY A 211 -9.29 -7.82 4.21
C GLY A 211 -10.81 -7.83 4.33
N ALA A 212 -11.41 -7.30 5.39
CA ALA A 212 -12.86 -7.21 5.56
C ALA A 212 -13.29 -5.80 5.98
N CYS A 213 -14.53 -5.44 5.68
CA CYS A 213 -15.19 -4.25 6.16
C CYS A 213 -15.67 -4.50 7.59
N VAL A 214 -15.04 -3.84 8.55
CA VAL A 214 -15.37 -3.93 9.96
C VAL A 214 -15.90 -2.60 10.48
N GLU A 215 -16.80 -2.66 11.45
CA GLU A 215 -17.28 -1.47 12.16
C GLU A 215 -16.19 -0.97 13.10
N PHE A 216 -15.86 0.32 13.03
CA PHE A 216 -14.97 0.97 13.99
C PHE A 216 -15.56 0.81 15.38
N PRO A 217 -14.83 0.25 16.37
CA PRO A 217 -15.34 0.17 17.72
C PRO A 217 -15.55 1.59 18.22
N LEU A 218 -16.81 2.02 18.28
CA LEU A 218 -17.18 3.28 18.89
C LEU A 218 -16.50 3.36 20.26
N PRO A 219 -15.85 4.49 20.61
CA PRO A 219 -15.22 4.66 21.91
C PRO A 219 -16.26 4.32 22.99
N ARG A 220 -15.96 3.30 23.80
CA ARG A 220 -16.81 2.91 24.92
C ARG A 220 -17.02 4.13 25.81
N GLU A 221 -18.28 4.52 26.04
CA GLU A 221 -18.61 5.57 27.01
C GLU A 221 -17.99 5.21 28.37
N CYS A 222 -17.00 6.01 28.79
CA CYS A 222 -16.26 5.79 30.02
C CYS A 222 -17.08 6.32 31.21
N GLY A 223 -17.58 5.42 32.06
CA GLY A 223 -18.36 5.78 33.23
C GLY A 223 -17.49 6.22 34.42
N ASN A 224 -17.43 7.52 34.71
CA ASN A 224 -17.23 8.21 36.01
C ASN A 224 -16.24 7.67 37.07
N ASN A 225 -15.33 6.75 36.78
CA ASN A 225 -14.35 6.27 37.75
C ASN A 225 -12.93 6.66 37.32
N VAL A 226 -12.25 7.36 38.23
CA VAL A 226 -10.85 7.77 38.14
C VAL A 226 -9.97 6.52 37.96
N CYS A 227 -9.28 6.44 36.83
CA CYS A 227 -8.32 5.38 36.52
C CYS A 227 -6.88 5.88 36.76
N GLU A 228 -6.04 5.07 37.40
CA GLU A 228 -4.60 5.33 37.46
C GLU A 228 -3.98 5.00 36.10
N GLN A 229 -3.46 6.02 35.40
CA GLN A 229 -2.69 5.82 34.18
C GLN A 229 -1.26 5.40 34.53
N THR A 230 -0.81 4.27 33.98
CA THR A 230 0.58 3.82 34.09
C THR A 230 1.29 4.00 32.75
N SER A 231 2.49 4.56 32.76
CA SER A 231 3.36 4.64 31.59
C SER A 231 4.70 3.99 31.89
N GLU A 232 5.22 3.26 30.90
CA GLU A 232 6.54 2.63 30.95
C GLU A 232 7.22 2.92 29.61
N THR A 233 8.39 3.53 29.69
CA THR A 233 9.26 3.76 28.54
C THR A 233 10.35 2.71 28.54
N LYS A 234 10.56 2.07 27.41
CA LYS A 234 11.54 1.01 27.26
C LYS A 234 12.29 1.13 25.95
N THR A 235 13.61 1.03 26.04
CA THR A 235 14.47 0.82 24.87
C THR A 235 14.53 -0.67 24.59
N MET A 236 14.12 -1.05 23.40
CA MET A 236 14.12 -2.43 22.91
C MET A 236 15.09 -2.54 21.75
N TYR A 237 15.96 -3.55 21.82
CA TYR A 237 16.84 -3.88 20.71
C TYR A 237 16.07 -4.69 19.66
N PHE A 238 16.50 -4.68 18.41
CA PHE A 238 15.74 -5.41 17.40
C PHE A 238 15.77 -6.92 17.61
N GLN A 239 14.67 -7.56 17.22
CA GLN A 239 14.38 -8.98 17.48
C GLN A 239 14.23 -9.30 18.97
N GLU A 240 14.17 -8.28 19.84
CA GLU A 240 13.81 -8.45 21.23
C GLU A 240 12.29 -8.50 21.39
N THR A 241 11.84 -9.44 22.21
CA THR A 241 10.47 -9.50 22.70
C THR A 241 10.50 -9.09 24.15
N ASP A 242 9.69 -8.11 24.54
CA ASP A 242 9.59 -7.74 25.94
C ASP A 242 8.18 -7.28 26.30
N PHE A 243 7.89 -7.23 27.59
CA PHE A 243 6.69 -6.63 28.14
C PHE A 243 6.98 -5.18 28.52
N VAL A 244 6.08 -4.28 28.11
CA VAL A 244 6.04 -2.88 28.51
C VAL A 244 4.61 -2.62 29.00
N ASN A 245 4.43 -2.35 30.29
CA ASN A 245 3.12 -2.28 30.94
C ASN A 245 2.20 -3.45 30.55
N HIS A 246 2.67 -4.69 30.77
CA HIS A 246 1.89 -5.90 30.46
C HIS A 246 1.51 -6.13 28.97
N VAL A 247 1.84 -5.20 28.07
CA VAL A 247 1.73 -5.39 26.62
C VAL A 247 3.02 -6.03 26.15
N LYS A 248 2.92 -7.22 25.56
CA LYS A 248 4.07 -7.84 24.92
C LYS A 248 4.28 -7.16 23.58
N ILE A 249 5.46 -6.60 23.38
CA ILE A 249 5.85 -5.93 22.15
C ILE A 249 6.99 -6.72 21.53
N TYR A 250 6.96 -6.83 20.21
CA TYR A 250 8.03 -7.35 19.38
C TYR A 250 8.46 -6.28 18.41
N VAL A 251 9.74 -5.88 18.45
CA VAL A 251 10.27 -4.83 17.58
C VAL A 251 11.07 -5.46 16.45
N THR A 252 10.64 -5.22 15.22
CA THR A 252 11.29 -5.68 14.00
C THR A 252 11.73 -4.47 13.18
N TYR A 253 12.95 -4.53 12.67
CA TYR A 253 13.42 -3.58 11.67
C TYR A 253 13.12 -4.11 10.27
N ILE A 254 12.46 -3.30 9.44
CA ILE A 254 12.06 -3.70 8.07
C ILE A 254 12.71 -2.83 6.98
N GLY A 255 13.48 -1.80 7.35
CA GLY A 255 14.24 -1.00 6.42
C GLY A 255 14.66 0.36 7.00
N PRO A 256 15.56 1.10 6.33
CA PRO A 256 16.04 2.42 6.74
C PRO A 256 14.92 3.36 7.17
N GLY A 257 14.91 3.68 8.47
CA GLY A 257 13.91 4.56 9.07
C GLY A 257 12.56 3.91 9.42
N MET A 258 12.39 2.60 9.19
CA MET A 258 11.13 1.90 9.43
C MET A 258 11.26 0.86 10.54
N VAL A 259 10.38 0.95 11.53
CA VAL A 259 10.26 -0.01 12.63
C VAL A 259 8.87 -0.59 12.62
N THR A 260 8.76 -1.91 12.55
CA THR A 260 7.50 -2.59 12.86
C THR A 260 7.46 -2.99 14.32
N THR A 261 6.31 -2.76 14.95
CA THR A 261 6.01 -3.33 16.26
C THR A 261 4.82 -4.24 16.15
N GLN A 262 4.93 -5.44 16.70
CA GLN A 262 3.84 -6.38 16.82
C GLN A 262 3.51 -6.58 18.30
N THR A 263 2.23 -6.52 18.65
CA THR A 263 1.73 -6.91 19.97
C THR A 263 1.07 -8.30 19.89
N ASP A 264 0.93 -8.98 21.02
CA ASP A 264 0.37 -10.35 21.03
C ASP A 264 -1.07 -10.38 20.47
N GLY A 265 -1.24 -11.01 19.30
CA GLY A 265 -2.54 -11.19 18.66
C GLY A 265 -2.87 -10.14 17.59
N GLU A 266 -2.04 -9.12 17.40
CA GLU A 266 -2.28 -8.03 16.45
C GLU A 266 -1.35 -8.11 15.22
N TRP A 267 -1.79 -7.46 14.14
CA TRP A 267 -0.95 -7.25 12.96
C TRP A 267 0.20 -6.27 13.26
N PRO A 268 1.36 -6.41 12.61
CA PRO A 268 2.47 -5.50 12.82
C PRO A 268 2.10 -4.07 12.40
N HIS A 269 2.26 -3.11 13.31
CA HIS A 269 2.17 -1.69 12.98
C HIS A 269 3.53 -1.18 12.53
N THR A 270 3.60 -0.46 11.40
CA THR A 270 4.86 0.12 10.88
C THR A 270 4.94 1.59 11.24
N PHE A 271 5.93 1.95 12.03
CA PHE A 271 6.38 3.33 12.22
C PHE A 271 7.32 3.73 11.09
N LEU A 272 7.05 4.89 10.50
CA LEU A 272 7.89 5.53 9.47
C LEU A 272 8.73 6.67 10.07
N ASN A 273 8.31 7.26 11.19
CA ASN A 273 8.99 8.38 11.83
C ASN A 273 8.95 8.31 13.36
N THR A 274 9.94 8.90 14.02
CA THR A 274 9.85 9.17 15.47
C THR A 274 8.72 10.16 15.74
N GLY A 275 8.00 9.95 16.82
CA GLY A 275 6.83 10.73 17.20
C GLY A 275 5.48 10.14 16.76
N GLU A 276 5.50 9.09 15.94
CA GLU A 276 4.30 8.35 15.58
C GLU A 276 3.79 7.49 16.76
N SER A 277 2.49 7.24 16.76
CA SER A 277 1.84 6.38 17.75
C SER A 277 0.70 5.59 17.14
N PHE A 278 0.40 4.43 17.70
CA PHE A 278 -0.81 3.67 17.40
C PHE A 278 -1.47 3.21 18.71
N ILE A 279 -2.73 2.82 18.60
CA ILE A 279 -3.52 2.26 19.70
C ILE A 279 -3.70 0.77 19.42
N THR A 280 -3.32 -0.07 20.37
CA THR A 280 -3.53 -1.52 20.33
C THR A 280 -5.00 -1.88 20.54
N GLU A 281 -5.42 -3.10 20.21
CA GLU A 281 -6.78 -3.60 20.46
C GLU A 281 -7.14 -3.59 21.95
N ASN A 282 -6.14 -3.73 22.83
CA ASN A 282 -6.32 -3.62 24.27
C ASN A 282 -6.33 -2.17 24.81
N GLY A 283 -6.30 -1.17 23.91
CA GLY A 283 -6.41 0.24 24.23
C GLY A 283 -5.13 0.88 24.76
N ALA A 284 -3.99 0.22 24.67
CA ALA A 284 -2.70 0.80 25.01
C ALA A 284 -2.21 1.66 23.85
N GLN A 285 -1.76 2.88 24.15
CA GLN A 285 -1.09 3.71 23.15
C GLN A 285 0.40 3.41 23.16
N VAL A 286 0.94 3.04 22.01
CA VAL A 286 2.36 2.78 21.81
C VAL A 286 2.94 3.94 21.01
N TYR A 287 3.94 4.62 21.57
CA TYR A 287 4.59 5.79 20.99
C TYR A 287 6.06 5.50 20.68
N LEU A 288 6.51 5.76 19.45
CA LEU A 288 7.92 5.66 19.08
C LEU A 288 8.66 6.95 19.43
N ASN A 289 9.39 6.97 20.55
CA ASN A 289 10.12 8.17 20.98
C ASN A 289 11.40 8.38 20.17
N ASP A 290 12.13 7.29 19.93
CA ASP A 290 13.43 7.34 19.29
C ASP A 290 13.73 6.04 18.55
N PHE A 291 14.55 6.14 17.52
CA PHE A 291 15.00 5.02 16.72
C PHE A 291 16.43 5.28 16.26
N THR A 292 17.32 4.35 16.57
CA THR A 292 18.69 4.36 16.08
C THR A 292 18.91 3.10 15.25
N TYR A 293 19.37 3.30 14.02
CA TYR A 293 19.84 2.24 13.15
C TYR A 293 21.34 2.37 12.92
N ASP A 294 22.09 1.36 13.30
CA ASP A 294 23.49 1.21 12.95
C ASP A 294 23.61 0.15 11.84
N TYR A 295 24.02 0.60 10.65
CA TYR A 295 24.19 -0.26 9.48
C TYR A 295 25.35 -1.25 9.65
N ASP A 296 26.38 -0.88 10.42
CA ASP A 296 27.59 -1.69 10.59
C ASP A 296 27.43 -2.72 11.73
N ASP A 297 26.54 -2.46 12.70
CA ASP A 297 26.25 -3.38 13.81
C ASP A 297 24.75 -3.37 14.18
N TYR A 298 24.01 -4.33 13.61
CA TYR A 298 22.58 -4.50 13.91
C TYR A 298 22.29 -4.70 15.40
N HIS A 299 23.25 -5.18 16.20
CA HIS A 299 23.06 -5.36 17.64
C HIS A 299 23.01 -4.04 18.43
N ASP A 300 23.55 -2.95 17.88
CA ASP A 300 23.49 -1.62 18.50
C ASP A 300 22.24 -0.83 18.06
N SER A 301 21.47 -1.38 17.11
CA SER A 301 20.24 -0.77 16.65
C SER A 301 19.07 -1.04 17.61
N HIS A 302 18.32 0.01 17.91
CA HIS A 302 17.28 -0.03 18.94
C HIS A 302 16.15 0.97 18.65
N ALA A 303 14.98 0.67 19.20
CA ALA A 303 13.85 1.58 19.27
C ALA A 303 13.51 1.88 20.73
N THR A 304 13.20 3.13 21.05
CA THR A 304 12.70 3.51 22.37
C THR A 304 11.21 3.78 22.29
N LEU A 305 10.41 2.89 22.87
CA LEU A 305 8.96 2.94 22.87
C LEU A 305 8.44 3.43 24.23
N THR A 306 7.39 4.23 24.24
CA THR A 306 6.61 4.51 25.46
C THR A 306 5.24 3.89 25.29
N VAL A 307 4.84 3.05 26.24
CA VAL A 307 3.51 2.45 26.26
C VAL A 307 2.71 3.08 27.38
N TYR A 308 1.62 3.72 27.01
CA TYR A 308 0.64 4.24 27.94
C TYR A 308 -0.47 3.21 28.09
N GLN A 309 -0.61 2.65 29.29
CA GLN A 309 -1.69 1.73 29.63
C GLN A 309 -2.59 2.40 30.65
N GLY A 310 -3.82 2.66 30.25
CA GLY A 310 -4.87 3.21 31.10
C GLY A 310 -6.23 2.80 30.56
N GLU A 311 -7.08 2.28 31.44
CA GLU A 311 -8.51 2.18 31.14
C GLU A 311 -9.02 3.63 31.02
N ASN A 312 -9.24 4.10 29.80
CA ASN A 312 -9.77 5.42 29.46
C ASN A 312 -8.70 6.52 29.33
N TYR A 313 -8.66 7.10 28.13
CA TYR A 313 -7.90 8.28 27.76
C TYR A 313 -8.55 9.51 28.43
N GLU A 314 -8.25 9.79 29.70
CA GLU A 314 -8.75 11.00 30.37
C GLU A 314 -7.80 12.19 30.19
N SER A 315 -8.42 13.33 29.92
CA SER A 315 -7.86 14.65 29.66
C SER A 315 -6.61 14.98 30.45
N CYS A 316 -5.61 15.50 29.74
CA CYS A 316 -4.38 16.09 30.26
C CYS A 316 -4.76 17.29 31.16
N GLY A 317 -4.88 17.07 32.48
CA GLY A 317 -5.49 17.99 33.46
C GLY A 317 -4.84 19.37 33.66
N ASP A 318 -3.87 19.74 32.83
CA ASP A 318 -3.33 21.10 32.68
C ASP A 318 -2.73 21.35 31.29
N CYS A 319 -2.88 20.42 30.34
CA CYS A 319 -2.37 20.63 28.98
C CYS A 319 -3.44 21.38 28.23
N THR A 320 -3.18 22.66 27.97
CA THR A 320 -4.02 23.42 27.03
C THR A 320 -3.84 22.80 25.66
N CYS A 321 -4.75 21.90 25.30
CA CYS A 321 -4.96 21.50 23.92
C CYS A 321 -5.52 22.73 23.20
N VAL A 322 -4.73 23.27 22.27
CA VAL A 322 -5.16 24.36 21.40
C VAL A 322 -5.14 23.85 19.98
N ASP A 323 -6.32 23.77 19.42
CA ASP A 323 -6.55 23.55 18.01
C ASP A 323 -6.41 24.89 17.27
N THR A 324 -5.55 24.94 16.25
CA THR A 324 -5.24 26.18 15.55
C THR A 324 -6.31 26.63 14.57
N ASP A 325 -7.16 25.73 14.08
CA ASP A 325 -8.27 26.10 13.19
C ASP A 325 -9.61 26.23 13.93
N GLY A 326 -9.67 25.72 15.16
CA GLY A 326 -10.72 25.98 16.13
C GLY A 326 -11.75 24.85 16.28
N GLY A 327 -11.48 23.66 15.79
CA GLY A 327 -12.31 22.47 15.96
C GLY A 327 -12.13 21.48 14.80
N GLU A 328 -13.20 20.79 14.44
CA GLU A 328 -13.19 19.95 13.24
C GLU A 328 -13.48 20.85 12.01
N PHE A 329 -12.46 21.58 11.55
CA PHE A 329 -12.50 22.45 10.38
C PHE A 329 -11.64 21.94 9.23
N PRO A 330 -12.03 20.82 8.59
CA PRO A 330 -11.26 20.09 7.59
C PRO A 330 -10.90 20.89 6.34
N ILE A 331 -11.48 22.06 6.11
CA ILE A 331 -11.16 22.94 4.98
C ILE A 331 -10.00 23.91 5.26
N THR A 332 -9.52 23.92 6.50
CA THR A 332 -8.37 24.70 6.98
C THR A 332 -7.34 23.69 7.47
N LEU A 333 -6.06 24.02 7.38
CA LEU A 333 -5.04 23.20 8.03
C LEU A 333 -5.09 23.46 9.54
N GLY A 334 -5.52 22.45 10.30
CA GLY A 334 -5.48 22.39 11.75
C GLY A 334 -4.19 21.80 12.26
N GLN A 335 -3.80 22.26 13.44
CA GLN A 335 -2.67 21.82 14.21
C GLN A 335 -3.09 21.77 15.67
N ILE A 336 -2.67 20.71 16.35
CA ILE A 336 -2.86 20.58 17.79
C ILE A 336 -1.59 21.00 18.49
N LEU A 337 -1.72 22.06 19.29
CA LEU A 337 -0.70 22.50 20.23
C LEU A 337 -1.06 21.95 21.62
N LEU A 338 -0.30 20.96 22.11
CA LEU A 338 -0.39 20.53 23.49
C LEU A 338 0.59 21.34 24.34
N SER A 339 0.05 22.12 25.28
CA SER A 339 0.86 22.99 26.16
C SER A 339 1.76 23.96 25.38
N GLY A 340 1.30 24.42 24.22
CA GLY A 340 2.02 25.35 23.34
C GLY A 340 3.13 24.72 22.48
N THR A 341 3.25 23.39 22.46
CA THR A 341 4.14 22.66 21.56
C THR A 341 3.30 21.93 20.50
N LEU A 342 3.73 21.98 19.23
CA LEU A 342 3.08 21.22 18.16
C LEU A 342 3.14 19.73 18.51
N SER A 343 1.97 19.13 18.65
CA SER A 343 1.80 17.69 18.85
C SER A 343 1.50 17.04 17.51
N ASN A 344 0.39 17.44 16.90
CA ASN A 344 -0.15 16.82 15.71
C ASN A 344 -0.58 17.90 14.70
N GLU A 345 -0.63 17.53 13.44
CA GLU A 345 -1.15 18.33 12.32
C GLU A 345 -2.11 17.44 11.56
N ASP A 346 -3.18 18.00 11.01
CA ASP A 346 -4.10 17.23 10.18
C ASP A 346 -3.33 16.61 9.02
N ASP A 347 -3.67 15.37 8.67
CA ASP A 347 -2.93 14.64 7.66
C ASP A 347 -3.85 13.98 6.63
N CYS A 348 -3.36 13.85 5.41
CA CYS A 348 -4.08 13.18 4.34
C CYS A 348 -3.92 11.67 4.43
N TYR A 349 -5.01 11.00 4.79
CA TYR A 349 -5.13 9.56 4.67
C TYR A 349 -5.65 9.19 3.27
N GLY A 350 -4.81 9.42 2.26
CA GLY A 350 -5.15 9.23 0.85
C GLY A 350 -5.75 10.48 0.18
N PRO A 351 -6.30 10.35 -1.04
CA PRO A 351 -6.68 11.50 -1.87
C PRO A 351 -7.96 12.22 -1.40
N TYR A 352 -8.79 11.59 -0.59
CA TYR A 352 -10.11 12.10 -0.21
C TYR A 352 -10.39 12.07 1.28
N THR A 353 -9.50 11.52 2.09
CA THR A 353 -9.74 11.39 3.53
C THR A 353 -8.66 12.15 4.27
N ILE A 354 -9.05 12.84 5.31
CA ILE A 354 -8.14 13.52 6.23
C ILE A 354 -8.33 12.89 7.61
N THR A 355 -7.23 12.76 8.35
CA THR A 355 -7.25 12.59 9.79
C THR A 355 -7.23 13.99 10.38
N GLU A 356 -8.40 14.47 10.83
CA GLU A 356 -8.57 15.75 11.48
C GLU A 356 -8.25 15.59 12.97
N TYR A 357 -7.34 16.40 13.50
CA TYR A 357 -7.08 16.45 14.93
C TYR A 357 -7.73 17.70 15.52
N SER A 358 -8.60 17.51 16.51
CA SER A 358 -9.29 18.61 17.18
C SER A 358 -9.11 18.58 18.69
N CYS A 359 -9.35 19.70 19.37
CA CYS A 359 -9.35 19.77 20.84
C CYS A 359 -10.78 19.84 21.38
N SER A 360 -11.23 18.77 22.06
CA SER A 360 -12.54 18.70 22.72
C SER A 360 -12.37 18.45 24.20
N GLU A 361 -13.01 19.29 25.03
CA GLU A 361 -12.94 19.21 26.50
C GLU A 361 -11.50 19.21 27.08
N GLY A 362 -10.55 19.81 26.35
CA GLY A 362 -9.13 19.86 26.74
C GLY A 362 -8.33 18.60 26.39
N ALA A 363 -8.93 17.63 25.72
CA ALA A 363 -8.26 16.47 25.16
C ALA A 363 -8.15 16.60 23.63
N MET A 364 -7.07 16.06 23.07
CA MET A 364 -6.95 15.86 21.64
C MET A 364 -7.87 14.71 21.21
N GLN A 365 -8.62 14.92 20.13
CA GLN A 365 -9.41 13.92 19.44
C GLN A 365 -8.94 13.84 18.00
N SER A 366 -9.20 12.71 17.35
CA SER A 366 -8.97 12.53 15.93
C SER A 366 -10.25 12.02 15.26
N THR A 367 -10.63 12.63 14.16
CA THR A 367 -11.81 12.27 13.38
C THR A 367 -11.40 12.06 11.93
N MET A 368 -11.86 10.97 11.31
CA MET A 368 -11.63 10.73 9.89
C MET A 368 -12.70 11.45 9.07
N ILE A 369 -12.31 12.43 8.25
CA ILE A 369 -13.24 13.23 7.46
C ILE A 369 -13.03 12.95 5.97
N ASN A 370 -14.12 12.67 5.26
CA ASN A 370 -14.10 12.53 3.81
C ASN A 370 -14.29 13.91 3.15
N CYS A 371 -13.27 14.37 2.43
CA CYS A 371 -13.31 15.62 1.69
C CYS A 371 -14.44 15.68 0.66
N ARG A 372 -14.93 14.55 0.15
CA ARG A 372 -16.07 14.52 -0.76
C ARG A 372 -17.37 15.02 -0.13
N ASP A 373 -17.48 15.04 1.19
CA ASP A 373 -18.65 15.56 1.90
C ASP A 373 -18.81 17.08 1.72
N PHE A 374 -17.71 17.78 1.37
CA PHE A 374 -17.71 19.21 1.02
C PHE A 374 -18.01 19.47 -0.47
N GLY A 375 -17.92 18.42 -1.31
CA GLY A 375 -18.26 18.45 -2.72
C GLY A 375 -17.45 17.46 -3.55
N GLU A 376 -18.00 17.05 -4.69
CA GLU A 376 -17.37 16.08 -5.63
C GLU A 376 -16.02 16.54 -6.20
N ASN A 377 -15.61 17.79 -5.99
CA ASN A 377 -14.32 18.33 -6.43
C ASN A 377 -13.34 18.58 -5.28
N TYR A 378 -13.68 18.20 -4.04
CA TYR A 378 -12.78 18.35 -2.90
C TYR A 378 -11.87 17.13 -2.75
N TRP A 379 -10.61 17.39 -2.45
CA TRP A 379 -9.54 16.41 -2.26
C TRP A 379 -8.75 16.78 -1.00
N CYS A 380 -8.17 15.78 -0.33
CA CYS A 380 -7.20 16.07 0.70
C CYS A 380 -5.91 16.59 0.06
N PHE A 381 -5.40 17.71 0.56
CA PHE A 381 -4.18 18.32 0.09
C PHE A 381 -3.43 18.97 1.25
N TYR A 382 -2.31 18.36 1.66
CA TYR A 382 -1.53 18.79 2.84
C TYR A 382 -2.39 18.92 4.10
N GLY A 383 -3.08 17.85 4.51
CA GLY A 383 -3.82 17.82 5.76
C GLY A 383 -5.22 18.43 5.73
N TYR A 384 -5.65 19.12 4.67
CA TYR A 384 -6.99 19.72 4.61
C TYR A 384 -7.69 19.47 3.26
N CYS A 385 -9.01 19.48 3.31
CA CYS A 385 -9.92 19.39 2.19
C CYS A 385 -9.97 20.67 1.36
N ARG A 386 -9.55 20.55 0.10
CA ARG A 386 -9.49 21.67 -0.84
C ARG A 386 -10.25 21.37 -2.12
N GLU A 387 -11.04 22.33 -2.58
CA GLU A 387 -11.68 22.27 -3.89
C GLU A 387 -10.62 22.36 -5.01
N PHE A 388 -10.62 21.37 -5.89
CA PHE A 388 -9.82 21.36 -7.12
C PHE A 388 -10.66 21.95 -8.26
N LEU A 389 -10.33 23.17 -8.67
CA LEU A 389 -10.93 23.79 -9.86
C LEU A 389 -10.24 23.20 -11.10
N MET A 390 -10.92 22.27 -11.78
CA MET A 390 -10.52 21.74 -13.08
C MET A 390 -10.80 22.73 -14.22
#